data_AF-A0A377USR5-F1
#
_entry.id   AF-A0A377USR5-F1
#
_cell.length_a   1.000
_cell.length_b   1.000
_cell.length_c   1.000
_cell.angle_alpha   90.00
_cell.angle_beta   90.00
_cell.angle_gamma   90.00
#
_symmetry.space_group_name_H-M   'P 1'
#
loop_
_entity.id
_entity.type
_entity.pdbx_description
1 polymer ?
#
loop_
_entity_poly.entity_id
_entity_poly.type
_entity_poly.pdbx_seq_one_letter_code
_entity_poly.pdbx_strand_id
1 'polypeptide(L)'
;MHCHATNLIALTYVLENHSDLFTRKLWEGSTECLVVFPDGVGILPWMVPGTDEIGQATAETMQKHSLVLWPFHGVFGSGPTLDETFGLIDTAEKTAEVLVKVLSMGGMKQTITRDELIALGKRFNVQPLQSALDLYP
;
A
#
# COMPACT_ATOMS: atom_id res chain seq x y z
N MET A 1 10.04 -7.68 7.40
CA MET A 1 10.53 -6.45 8.05
C MET A 1 9.35 -5.70 8.65
N HIS A 2 9.49 -5.14 9.85
CA HIS A 2 8.52 -4.20 10.43
C HIS A 2 9.23 -2.86 10.68
N CYS A 3 8.58 -1.75 10.38
CA CYS A 3 9.04 -0.42 10.75
C CYS A 3 7.88 0.57 10.91
N HIS A 4 8.18 1.74 11.48
CA HIS A 4 7.25 2.85 11.66
C HIS A 4 7.41 3.86 10.52
N ALA A 5 7.00 3.45 9.32
CA ALA A 5 7.08 4.27 8.11
C ALA A 5 6.17 5.51 8.22
N THR A 6 6.80 6.69 8.27
CA THR A 6 6.20 7.94 8.78
C THR A 6 4.95 8.37 8.00
N ASN A 7 5.03 8.39 6.67
CA ASN A 7 3.95 8.88 5.83
C ASN A 7 2.85 7.84 5.66
N LEU A 8 3.21 6.55 5.59
CA LEU A 8 2.22 5.47 5.66
C LEU A 8 1.38 5.57 6.94
N ILE A 9 2.02 5.80 8.10
CA ILE A 9 1.29 6.05 9.36
C ILE A 9 0.38 7.28 9.21
N ALA A 10 0.91 8.41 8.71
CA ALA A 10 0.11 9.63 8.55
C ALA A 10 -1.13 9.44 7.68
N LEU A 11 -1.03 8.66 6.60
CA LEU A 11 -2.16 8.36 5.71
C LEU A 11 -3.26 7.55 6.40
N THR A 12 -2.94 6.73 7.41
CA THR A 12 -3.96 5.94 8.15
C THR A 12 -4.93 6.79 8.97
N TYR A 13 -4.64 8.09 9.14
CA TYR A 13 -5.53 9.05 9.80
C TYR A 13 -6.49 9.77 8.84
N VAL A 14 -6.19 9.78 7.53
CA VAL A 14 -6.89 10.64 6.56
C VAL A 14 -7.47 9.90 5.37
N LEU A 15 -7.00 8.68 5.10
CA LEU A 15 -7.63 7.76 4.15
C LEU A 15 -8.52 6.78 4.91
N GLU A 16 -9.57 6.27 4.26
CA GLU A 16 -10.31 5.15 4.82
C GLU A 16 -9.40 3.91 4.83
N ASN A 17 -9.37 3.21 5.96
CA ASN A 17 -8.49 2.06 6.19
C ASN A 17 -9.07 0.78 5.54
N HIS A 18 -9.28 0.84 4.22
CA HIS A 18 -9.72 -0.26 3.36
C HIS A 18 -8.60 -0.61 2.37
N SER A 19 -8.27 -1.92 2.27
CA SER A 19 -7.12 -2.39 1.49
C SER A 19 -7.16 -1.95 0.02
N ASP A 20 -8.34 -1.99 -0.62
CA ASP A 20 -8.53 -1.59 -2.02
C ASP A 20 -8.34 -0.08 -2.23
N LEU A 21 -8.95 0.75 -1.39
CA LEU A 21 -8.81 2.21 -1.46
C LEU A 21 -7.37 2.65 -1.23
N PHE A 22 -6.75 2.11 -0.18
CA PHE A 22 -5.39 2.49 0.19
C PHE A 22 -4.39 2.02 -0.87
N THR A 23 -4.53 0.78 -1.35
CA THR A 23 -3.75 0.26 -2.49
C THR A 23 -3.87 1.18 -3.70
N ARG A 24 -5.10 1.55 -4.08
CA ARG A 24 -5.35 2.41 -5.23
C ARG A 24 -4.65 3.77 -5.07
N LYS A 25 -4.73 4.38 -3.89
CA LYS A 25 -4.06 5.67 -3.63
C LYS A 25 -2.54 5.56 -3.72
N LEU A 26 -1.95 4.49 -3.18
CA LEU A 26 -0.50 4.26 -3.27
C LEU A 26 -0.06 4.03 -4.72
N TRP A 27 -0.82 3.28 -5.52
CA TRP A 27 -0.54 3.11 -6.95
C TRP A 27 -0.61 4.43 -7.74
N GLU A 28 -1.56 5.30 -7.39
CA GLU A 28 -1.71 6.63 -7.98
C GLU A 28 -0.55 7.58 -7.63
N GLY A 29 0.08 7.42 -6.46
CA GLY A 29 1.11 8.33 -5.96
C GLY A 29 2.51 8.14 -6.56
N SER A 30 2.81 6.98 -7.16
CA SER A 30 4.05 6.72 -7.91
C SER A 30 3.88 5.54 -8.87
N THR A 31 4.22 5.73 -10.15
CA THR A 31 3.94 4.76 -11.23
C THR A 31 4.41 3.33 -10.93
N GLU A 32 5.58 3.16 -10.30
CA GLU A 32 6.15 1.83 -10.05
C GLU A 32 5.36 0.99 -9.03
N CYS A 33 4.52 1.62 -8.19
CA CYS A 33 3.85 0.96 -7.08
C CYS A 33 2.96 -0.22 -7.51
N LEU A 34 2.24 -0.10 -8.63
CA LEU A 34 1.46 -1.22 -9.17
C LEU A 34 2.34 -2.40 -9.59
N VAL A 35 3.55 -2.14 -10.08
CA VAL A 35 4.49 -3.17 -10.51
C VAL A 35 5.19 -3.83 -9.31
N VAL A 36 5.52 -3.04 -8.29
CA VAL A 36 6.25 -3.51 -7.10
C VAL A 36 5.35 -4.29 -6.14
N PHE A 37 4.09 -3.89 -5.97
CA PHE A 37 3.11 -4.58 -5.14
C PHE A 37 1.75 -4.70 -5.86
N PRO A 38 1.67 -5.54 -6.92
CA PRO A 38 0.45 -5.74 -7.70
C PRO A 38 -0.67 -6.37 -6.88
N ASP A 39 -0.35 -7.17 -5.87
CA ASP A 39 -1.33 -7.75 -4.96
C ASP A 39 -1.87 -6.73 -3.94
N GLY A 40 -1.35 -5.51 -3.92
CA GLY A 40 -1.77 -4.43 -3.04
C GLY A 40 -1.27 -4.53 -1.61
N VAL A 41 -1.83 -3.69 -0.75
CA VAL A 41 -1.50 -3.57 0.67
C VAL A 41 -2.69 -4.04 1.50
N GLY A 42 -2.47 -5.05 2.33
CA GLY A 42 -3.46 -5.48 3.32
C GLY A 42 -3.53 -4.50 4.48
N ILE A 43 -4.73 -4.23 5.01
CA ILE A 43 -4.92 -3.35 6.16
C ILE A 43 -5.71 -4.08 7.23
N LEU A 44 -5.19 -4.07 8.45
CA LEU A 44 -5.89 -4.57 9.64
C LEU A 44 -6.66 -3.44 10.33
N PRO A 45 -7.69 -3.74 11.15
CA PRO A 45 -8.12 -2.80 12.17
C PRO A 45 -6.97 -2.52 13.17
N TRP A 46 -7.07 -1.44 13.94
CA TRP A 46 -6.16 -1.25 15.07
C TRP A 46 -6.34 -2.40 16.08
N MET A 47 -5.23 -2.97 16.52
CA MET A 47 -5.17 -4.07 17.47
C MET A 47 -4.01 -3.82 18.45
N VAL A 48 -4.07 -4.47 19.62
CA VAL A 48 -3.01 -4.36 20.63
C VAL A 48 -1.74 -5.03 20.08
N PRO A 49 -0.59 -4.32 19.99
CA PRO A 49 0.64 -4.89 19.47
C PRO A 49 1.27 -5.87 20.47
N GLY A 50 2.05 -6.83 19.95
CA GLY A 50 2.78 -7.80 20.76
C GLY A 50 1.92 -8.96 21.27
N THR A 51 0.74 -9.19 20.69
CA THR A 51 -0.14 -10.31 21.01
C THR A 51 -0.21 -11.34 19.88
N ASP A 52 -0.63 -12.56 20.20
CA ASP A 52 -0.78 -13.62 19.20
C ASP A 52 -1.90 -13.31 18.20
N GLU A 53 -2.95 -12.61 18.63
CA GLU A 53 -4.09 -12.26 17.77
C GLU A 53 -3.67 -11.34 16.61
N ILE A 54 -2.88 -10.30 16.88
CA ILE A 54 -2.39 -9.41 15.82
C ILE A 54 -1.32 -10.11 14.97
N GLY A 55 -0.54 -11.01 15.56
CA GLY A 55 0.41 -11.87 14.84
C GLY A 55 -0.30 -12.75 13.82
N GLN A 56 -1.37 -13.45 14.24
CA GLN A 56 -2.16 -14.33 13.39
C GLN A 56 -2.91 -13.55 12.30
N ALA A 57 -3.55 -12.42 12.65
CA ALA A 57 -4.23 -11.57 11.66
C ALA A 57 -3.28 -11.02 10.59
N THR A 58 -2.06 -10.65 11.00
CA THR A 58 -1.00 -10.23 10.07
C THR A 58 -0.56 -11.37 9.17
N ALA A 59 -0.35 -12.57 9.72
CA ALA A 59 0.04 -13.76 8.96
C ALA A 59 -1.02 -14.18 7.94
N GLU A 60 -2.31 -14.14 8.31
CA GLU A 60 -3.43 -14.42 7.41
C GLU A 60 -3.51 -13.41 6.26
N THR A 61 -3.29 -12.13 6.56
CA THR A 61 -3.27 -11.07 5.54
C THR A 61 -2.08 -11.22 4.60
N MET A 62 -0.92 -11.64 5.12
CA MET A 62 0.29 -11.93 4.34
C MET A 62 0.13 -13.08 3.33
N GLN A 63 -0.93 -13.89 3.44
CA GLN A 63 -1.25 -14.91 2.42
C GLN A 63 -1.67 -14.28 1.09
N LYS A 64 -2.09 -13.01 1.10
CA LYS A 64 -2.61 -12.29 -0.07
C LYS A 64 -1.79 -11.06 -0.43
N HIS A 65 -0.98 -10.54 0.49
CA HIS A 65 -0.27 -9.27 0.31
C HIS A 65 1.17 -9.39 0.82
N SER A 66 2.12 -8.81 0.10
CA SER A 66 3.51 -8.68 0.57
C SER A 66 3.70 -7.53 1.57
N LEU A 67 2.73 -6.61 1.64
CA LEU A 67 2.67 -5.48 2.57
C LEU A 67 1.40 -5.57 3.43
N VAL A 68 1.54 -5.34 4.74
CA VAL A 68 0.44 -5.22 5.69
C VAL A 68 0.60 -3.97 6.54
N LEU A 69 -0.42 -3.12 6.57
CA LEU A 69 -0.48 -1.94 7.43
C LEU A 69 -1.21 -2.22 8.73
N TRP A 70 -0.63 -1.69 9.80
CA TRP A 70 -1.27 -1.53 11.10
C TRP A 70 -1.59 -0.04 11.27
N PRO A 71 -2.88 0.36 11.20
CA PRO A 71 -3.28 1.75 11.37
C PRO A 71 -2.72 2.36 12.65
N PHE A 72 -2.28 3.62 12.56
CA PHE A 72 -1.71 4.38 13.67
C PHE A 72 -0.40 3.81 14.25
N HIS A 73 0.24 2.83 13.59
CA HIS A 73 1.43 2.16 14.12
C HIS A 73 2.53 1.99 13.08
N GLY A 74 2.29 1.30 11.96
CA GLY A 74 3.35 1.06 10.99
C GLY A 74 3.02 0.02 9.94
N VAL A 75 4.07 -0.53 9.33
CA VAL A 75 3.97 -1.45 8.20
C VAL A 75 4.81 -2.70 8.41
N PHE A 76 4.34 -3.80 7.87
CA PHE A 76 5.06 -5.05 7.68
C PHE A 76 5.26 -5.29 6.20
N GLY A 77 6.47 -5.69 5.81
CA GLY A 77 6.81 -6.10 4.44
C GLY A 77 7.50 -7.47 4.43
N SER A 78 7.23 -8.26 3.39
CA SER A 78 7.84 -9.57 3.15
C SER A 78 8.47 -9.62 1.75
N GLY A 79 9.69 -10.18 1.65
CA GLY A 79 10.44 -10.31 0.42
C GLY A 79 11.56 -11.35 0.55
N PRO A 80 12.18 -11.78 -0.57
CA PRO A 80 13.13 -12.88 -0.56
C PRO A 80 14.53 -12.48 -0.07
N THR A 81 14.86 -11.19 -0.11
CA THR A 81 16.13 -10.63 0.36
C THR A 81 15.90 -9.39 1.23
N LEU A 82 16.91 -8.97 2.00
CA LEU A 82 16.85 -7.75 2.80
C LEU A 82 16.59 -6.53 1.90
N ASP A 83 17.32 -6.40 0.79
CA ASP A 83 17.21 -5.27 -0.12
C ASP A 83 15.85 -5.22 -0.81
N GLU A 84 15.30 -6.36 -1.24
CA GLU A 84 13.97 -6.40 -1.86
C GLU A 84 12.87 -6.11 -0.84
N THR A 85 12.99 -6.60 0.39
CA THR A 85 12.02 -6.32 1.46
C THR A 85 12.06 -4.86 1.88
N PHE A 86 13.27 -4.29 2.00
CA PHE A 86 13.45 -2.87 2.30
C PHE A 86 12.91 -2.01 1.17
N GLY A 87 13.29 -2.30 -0.09
CA GLY A 87 12.85 -1.59 -1.27
C GLY A 87 11.33 -1.64 -1.48
N LEU A 88 10.68 -2.75 -1.14
CA LEU A 88 9.22 -2.87 -1.14
C LEU A 88 8.57 -1.86 -0.18
N ILE A 89 9.05 -1.79 1.07
CA ILE A 89 8.54 -0.84 2.07
C ILE A 89 8.90 0.59 1.67
N ASP A 90 10.11 0.84 1.20
CA ASP A 90 10.59 2.17 0.80
C ASP A 90 9.79 2.71 -0.39
N THR A 91 9.43 1.85 -1.35
CA THR A 91 8.54 2.23 -2.46
C THR A 91 7.16 2.67 -1.95
N ALA A 92 6.56 1.91 -1.02
CA ALA A 92 5.27 2.25 -0.42
C ALA A 92 5.32 3.52 0.45
N GLU A 93 6.39 3.70 1.23
CA GLU A 93 6.60 4.89 2.05
C GLU A 93 6.87 6.13 1.19
N LYS A 94 7.61 5.99 0.09
CA LYS A 94 7.87 7.08 -0.85
C LYS A 94 6.60 7.57 -1.52
N THR A 95 5.75 6.67 -2.01
CA THR A 95 4.45 7.09 -2.58
C THR A 95 3.57 7.73 -1.50
N ALA A 96 3.61 7.24 -0.26
CA ALA A 96 2.91 7.87 0.85
C ALA A 96 3.41 9.29 1.13
N GLU A 97 4.72 9.54 1.06
CA GLU A 97 5.32 10.87 1.18
C GLU A 97 4.80 11.84 0.10
N VAL A 98 4.69 11.36 -1.15
CA VAL A 98 4.09 12.13 -2.25
C VAL A 98 2.64 12.45 -1.95
N LEU A 99 1.84 11.46 -1.55
CA LEU A 99 0.42 11.62 -1.24
C LEU A 99 0.18 12.60 -0.10
N VAL A 100 0.95 12.54 0.99
CA VAL A 100 0.84 13.48 2.10
C VAL A 100 1.02 14.92 1.60
N LYS A 101 2.03 15.17 0.75
CA LYS A 101 2.24 16.51 0.15
C LYS A 101 1.08 16.90 -0.77
N VAL A 102 0.61 16.00 -1.63
CA VAL A 102 -0.51 16.27 -2.55
C VAL A 102 -1.79 16.60 -1.79
N LEU A 103 -2.15 15.80 -0.79
CA LEU A 103 -3.32 16.03 0.06
C LEU A 103 -3.20 17.36 0.83
N SER A 104 -2.00 17.68 1.32
CA SER A 104 -1.73 18.97 1.99
C SER A 104 -1.88 20.18 1.07
N MET A 105 -1.70 20.00 -0.25
CA MET A 105 -1.90 21.03 -1.28
C MET A 105 -3.35 21.14 -1.78
N GLY A 106 -4.31 20.46 -1.15
CA GLY A 106 -5.72 20.47 -1.54
C GLY A 106 -6.14 19.30 -2.44
N GLY A 107 -5.29 18.28 -2.58
CA GLY A 107 -5.61 17.03 -3.26
C GLY A 107 -5.22 16.99 -4.74
N MET A 108 -5.44 15.82 -5.34
CA MET A 108 -5.13 15.55 -6.74
C MET A 108 -6.05 16.34 -7.67
N LYS A 109 -5.48 17.17 -8.53
CA LYS A 109 -6.19 17.78 -9.67
C LYS A 109 -6.31 16.83 -10.86
N GLN A 110 -5.34 15.93 -10.98
CA GLN A 110 -5.25 14.82 -11.92
C GLN A 110 -4.43 13.69 -11.26
N THR A 111 -4.58 12.47 -11.75
CA THR A 111 -3.89 11.28 -11.22
C THR A 111 -3.78 10.19 -12.29
N ILE A 112 -3.08 9.10 -11.99
CA ILE A 112 -2.99 7.93 -12.85
C ILE A 112 -4.37 7.28 -12.97
N THR A 113 -4.85 7.16 -14.20
CA THR A 113 -6.17 6.62 -14.52
C THR A 113 -6.18 5.09 -14.45
N ARG A 114 -7.39 4.51 -14.39
CA ARG A 114 -7.57 3.06 -14.45
C ARG A 114 -6.96 2.47 -15.74
N ASP A 115 -7.18 3.10 -16.89
CA ASP A 115 -6.66 2.63 -18.16
C ASP A 115 -5.13 2.64 -18.20
N GLU A 116 -4.49 3.65 -17.61
CA GLU A 116 -3.04 3.71 -17.47
C GLU A 116 -2.51 2.62 -16.53
N LEU A 117 -3.19 2.34 -15.41
CA LEU A 117 -2.84 1.24 -14.51
C LEU A 117 -2.99 -0.13 -15.20
N ILE A 118 -4.05 -0.33 -16.00
CA ILE A 118 -4.24 -1.54 -16.82
C ILE A 118 -3.12 -1.69 -17.84
N ALA A 119 -2.77 -0.60 -18.55
CA ALA A 119 -1.69 -0.62 -19.53
C ALA A 119 -0.34 -0.94 -18.87
N LEU A 120 -0.09 -0.39 -17.68
CA LEU A 120 1.10 -0.64 -16.89
C LEU A 120 1.19 -2.12 -16.46
N GLY A 121 0.11 -2.68 -15.90
CA GLY A 121 0.06 -4.09 -15.51
C GLY A 121 0.31 -5.04 -16.69
N LYS A 122 -0.31 -4.75 -17.85
CA LYS A 122 -0.06 -5.49 -19.10
C LYS A 122 1.41 -5.42 -19.54
N ARG A 123 2.03 -4.23 -19.47
CA ARG A 123 3.42 -4.03 -19.91
C ARG A 123 4.42 -4.80 -19.05
N PHE A 124 4.21 -4.83 -17.72
CA PHE A 124 5.10 -5.48 -16.78
C PHE A 124 4.71 -6.94 -16.47
N ASN A 125 3.65 -7.44 -17.11
CA ASN A 125 3.14 -8.80 -16.92
C ASN A 125 2.80 -9.12 -15.46
N VAL A 126 2.15 -8.18 -14.78
CA VAL A 126 1.62 -8.35 -13.41
C VAL A 126 0.09 -8.29 -13.43
N GLN A 127 -0.55 -8.94 -12.45
CA GLN A 127 -2.01 -8.94 -12.28
C GLN A 127 -2.37 -8.02 -11.10
N PRO A 128 -2.88 -6.80 -11.34
CA PRO A 128 -3.24 -5.90 -10.25
C PRO A 128 -4.42 -6.46 -9.45
N LEU A 129 -4.42 -6.25 -8.13
CA LEU A 129 -5.54 -6.47 -7.22
C LEU A 129 -6.82 -5.85 -7.81
N GLN A 130 -7.73 -6.72 -8.25
CA GLN A 130 -8.91 -6.31 -9.03
C GLN A 130 -9.79 -5.30 -8.29
N SER A 131 -10.00 -5.48 -6.97
CA SER A 131 -10.81 -4.57 -6.18
C SER A 131 -10.26 -3.14 -6.14
N ALA A 132 -8.93 -2.96 -6.11
CA ALA A 132 -8.31 -1.63 -6.17
C ALA A 132 -8.37 -1.03 -7.59
N LEU A 133 -8.30 -1.89 -8.62
CA LEU A 133 -8.39 -1.49 -10.02
C LEU A 133 -9.81 -1.02 -10.39
N ASP A 134 -10.84 -1.66 -9.81
CA ASP A 134 -12.25 -1.36 -10.07
C ASP A 134 -12.73 -0.05 -9.40
N LEU A 135 -11.97 0.51 -8.45
CA LEU A 135 -12.27 1.83 -7.88
C LEU A 135 -12.15 2.93 -8.95
N TYR A 136 -13.07 3.88 -8.95
CA TYR A 136 -13.16 5.04 -9.86
C TYR A 136 -13.17 4.70 -11.36
N PRO A 137 -14.07 5.27 -12.17
CA PRO A 137 -14.15 5.00 -13.60
C PRO A 137 -12.82 5.18 -14.35
#